data_AF-A0A0F5K2W7-F1
#
_entry.id   AF-A0A0F5K2W7-F1
#
_cell.length_a   1.000
_cell.length_b   1.000
_cell.length_c   1.000
_cell.angle_alpha   90.00
_cell.angle_beta   90.00
_cell.angle_gamma   90.00
#
_symmetry.space_group_name_H-M   'P 1'
#
loop_
_entity.id
_entity.type
_entity.pdbx_description
1 polymer ?
#
loop_
_entity_poly.entity_id
_entity_poly.type
_entity_poly.pdbx_seq_one_letter_code
_entity_poly.pdbx_strand_id
1 'polypeptide(L)'
;MLYFTTVRNKGLRAITHVDGSSRVQTVSQVDNGKLHKLLQSFKLETGVGVLCNTSLNFNGKGFINRTTDLVAYAEEVGLDGFVIDGEIYVRDAHRFQQFR
;
A
#
# COMPACT_ATOMS: atom_id res chain seq x y z
N MET A 1 0.84 -13.59 -1.75
CA MET A 1 1.82 -13.24 -2.80
C MET A 1 2.90 -14.32 -2.99
N LEU A 2 2.59 -15.61 -3.00
CA LEU A 2 3.62 -16.67 -3.20
C LEU A 2 3.72 -17.15 -4.64
N TYR A 3 2.63 -17.02 -5.41
CA TYR A 3 2.52 -17.55 -6.76
C TYR A 3 2.28 -16.42 -7.76
N PHE A 4 2.77 -16.62 -8.98
CA PHE A 4 2.45 -15.77 -10.12
C PHE A 4 1.16 -16.22 -10.79
N THR A 5 0.39 -15.27 -11.31
CA THR A 5 -0.79 -15.53 -12.12
C THR A 5 -0.88 -14.52 -13.26
N THR A 6 -1.53 -14.89 -14.36
CA THR A 6 -1.70 -14.03 -15.53
C THR A 6 -2.73 -12.93 -15.25
N VAL A 7 -2.34 -11.69 -15.51
CA VAL A 7 -3.22 -10.53 -15.34
C VAL A 7 -4.16 -10.41 -16.56
N ARG A 8 -5.47 -10.46 -16.31
CA ARG A 8 -6.49 -10.35 -17.38
C ARG A 8 -6.77 -8.90 -17.81
N ASN A 9 -6.63 -7.95 -16.88
CA ASN A 9 -6.86 -6.53 -17.15
C ASN A 9 -5.56 -5.85 -17.59
N LYS A 10 -5.47 -5.52 -18.88
CA LYS A 10 -4.30 -4.86 -19.50
C LYS A 10 -4.02 -3.44 -18.96
N GLY A 11 -4.98 -2.81 -18.27
CA GLY A 11 -4.80 -1.50 -17.65
C GLY A 11 -3.91 -1.51 -16.40
N LEU A 12 -3.68 -2.67 -15.77
CA LEU A 12 -2.96 -2.79 -14.50
C LEU A 12 -1.43 -2.84 -14.67
N ARG A 13 -0.88 -1.92 -15.45
CA ARG A 13 0.54 -1.95 -15.87
C ARG A 13 1.52 -1.84 -14.70
N ALA A 14 1.19 -1.08 -13.66
CA ALA A 14 2.09 -0.85 -12.52
C ALA A 14 2.39 -2.11 -11.69
N ILE A 15 1.54 -3.14 -11.77
CA ILE A 15 1.69 -4.40 -11.03
C ILE A 15 1.93 -5.61 -11.93
N THR A 16 2.03 -5.41 -13.25
CA THR A 16 2.14 -6.48 -14.24
C THR A 16 3.57 -6.54 -14.78
N HIS A 17 4.19 -7.71 -14.72
CA HIS A 17 5.50 -7.97 -15.30
C HIS A 17 5.45 -7.92 -16.84
N VAL A 18 6.62 -7.82 -17.47
CA VAL A 18 6.75 -7.80 -18.95
C VAL A 18 6.13 -9.04 -19.61
N ASP A 19 6.12 -10.18 -18.91
CA ASP A 19 5.51 -11.44 -19.38
C ASP A 19 3.98 -11.52 -19.14
N GLY A 20 3.36 -10.48 -18.57
CA GLY A 20 1.92 -10.44 -18.29
C GLY A 20 1.52 -11.04 -16.93
N SER A 21 2.46 -11.48 -16.11
CA SER A 21 2.19 -12.09 -14.80
C SER A 21 2.23 -11.07 -13.64
N SER A 22 1.65 -11.45 -12.49
CA SER A 22 1.77 -10.71 -11.23
C SER A 22 1.69 -11.65 -10.01
N ARG A 23 2.27 -11.27 -8.88
CA ARG A 23 2.15 -11.97 -7.59
C ARG A 23 1.01 -11.40 -6.77
N VAL A 24 -0.14 -12.06 -6.81
CA VAL A 24 -1.36 -11.52 -6.21
C VAL A 24 -1.48 -11.87 -4.71
N GLN A 25 -2.10 -10.96 -3.97
CA GLN A 25 -2.71 -11.22 -2.67
C GLN A 25 -4.20 -10.93 -2.78
N THR A 26 -5.03 -11.95 -2.61
CA THR A 26 -6.47 -11.77 -2.47
C THR A 26 -6.77 -11.41 -1.03
N VAL A 27 -7.65 -10.43 -0.84
CA VAL A 27 -8.11 -9.98 0.47
C VAL A 27 -9.63 -10.15 0.48
N SER A 28 -10.14 -10.97 1.40
CA SER A 28 -11.57 -11.11 1.61
C SER A 28 -12.04 -10.30 2.82
N GLN A 29 -13.35 -10.06 2.91
CA GLN A 29 -13.94 -9.43 4.09
C GLN A 29 -13.70 -10.23 5.38
N VAL A 30 -13.64 -11.57 5.27
CA VAL A 30 -13.42 -12.47 6.42
C VAL A 30 -11.96 -12.41 6.90
N ASP A 31 -11.00 -12.38 5.97
CA ASP A 31 -9.57 -12.38 6.32
C ASP A 31 -9.09 -11.03 6.86
N ASN A 32 -9.53 -9.92 6.23
CA ASN A 32 -9.18 -8.57 6.66
C ASN A 32 -10.24 -7.56 6.20
N GLY A 33 -11.29 -7.39 6.99
CA GLY A 33 -12.40 -6.50 6.67
C GLY A 33 -12.01 -5.03 6.49
N LYS A 34 -10.96 -4.53 7.18
CA LYS A 34 -10.48 -3.15 7.02
C LYS A 34 -9.84 -2.94 5.65
N LEU A 35 -8.91 -3.81 5.27
CA LEU A 35 -8.24 -3.72 3.97
C LEU A 35 -9.19 -4.03 2.80
N HIS A 36 -10.14 -4.95 3.00
CA HIS A 36 -11.19 -5.21 2.01
C HIS A 36 -12.06 -3.97 1.76
N LYS A 37 -12.49 -3.27 2.82
CA LYS A 37 -13.23 -2.00 2.69
C LYS A 37 -12.40 -0.93 1.96
N LEU A 38 -11.11 -0.80 2.29
CA LEU A 38 -10.21 0.13 1.58
C LEU A 38 -10.17 -0.17 0.08
N LEU A 39 -9.98 -1.43 -0.31
CA LEU A 39 -9.95 -1.83 -1.72
C LEU A 39 -11.29 -1.60 -2.42
N GLN A 40 -12.42 -1.78 -1.72
CA GLN A 40 -13.75 -1.46 -2.25
C GLN A 40 -13.93 0.04 -2.47
N SER A 41 -13.58 0.88 -1.49
CA SER A 41 -13.65 2.34 -1.65
C SER A 41 -12.74 2.82 -2.77
N PHE A 42 -11.51 2.31 -2.85
CA PHE A 42 -10.59 2.63 -3.94
C PHE A 42 -11.16 2.22 -5.31
N LYS A 43 -11.85 1.08 -5.41
CA LYS A 43 -12.56 0.66 -6.62
C LYS A 43 -13.71 1.60 -7.00
N LEU A 44 -14.48 2.08 -6.03
CA LEU A 44 -15.59 3.01 -6.28
C LEU A 44 -15.08 4.32 -6.89
N GLU A 45 -13.95 4.84 -6.39
CA GLU A 45 -13.35 6.09 -6.87
C GLU A 45 -12.60 5.93 -8.19
N THR A 46 -11.88 4.82 -8.39
CA THR A 46 -10.94 4.67 -9.52
C THR A 46 -11.38 3.68 -10.60
N GLY A 47 -12.43 2.89 -10.33
CA GLY A 47 -12.82 1.74 -11.15
C GLY A 47 -11.94 0.49 -10.96
N VAL A 48 -10.85 0.56 -10.18
CA VAL A 48 -9.89 -0.53 -9.97
C VAL A 48 -9.80 -0.87 -8.48
N GLY A 49 -10.02 -2.15 -8.12
CA GLY A 49 -9.93 -2.63 -6.73
C GLY A 49 -8.60 -3.26 -6.36
N VAL A 50 -7.49 -2.70 -6.82
CA VAL A 50 -6.14 -3.26 -6.66
C VAL A 50 -5.17 -2.15 -6.26
N LEU A 51 -4.37 -2.41 -5.23
CA LEU A 51 -3.27 -1.55 -4.79
C LEU A 51 -1.95 -2.31 -4.88
N CYS A 52 -0.85 -1.58 -5.06
CA CYS A 52 0.48 -2.16 -4.94
C CYS A 52 0.77 -2.44 -3.45
N ASN A 53 1.15 -3.67 -3.11
CA ASN A 53 1.59 -4.04 -1.77
C ASN A 53 3.09 -4.32 -1.79
N THR A 54 3.87 -3.44 -1.18
CA THR A 54 5.32 -3.60 -1.00
C THR A 54 5.67 -3.59 0.49
N SER A 55 6.84 -4.11 0.82
CA SER A 55 7.31 -4.18 2.20
C SER A 55 7.59 -2.78 2.76
N LEU A 56 7.13 -2.55 3.99
CA LEU A 56 7.40 -1.35 4.76
C LEU A 56 8.63 -1.57 5.65
N ASN A 57 9.82 -1.30 5.09
CA ASN A 57 11.10 -1.56 5.74
C ASN A 57 12.24 -0.76 5.07
N PHE A 58 13.32 -0.54 5.81
CA PHE A 58 14.58 -0.10 5.21
C PHE A 58 15.30 -1.26 4.52
N ASN A 59 16.09 -0.96 3.49
CA ASN A 59 16.91 -1.96 2.82
C ASN A 59 17.88 -2.64 3.81
N GLY A 60 17.94 -3.98 3.78
CA GLY A 60 18.75 -4.77 4.71
C GLY A 60 18.25 -4.81 6.16
N LYS A 61 17.10 -4.21 6.49
CA LYS A 61 16.48 -4.27 7.83
C LYS A 61 15.17 -5.07 7.80
N GLY A 62 14.73 -5.51 8.99
CA GLY A 62 13.41 -6.11 9.18
C GLY A 62 12.27 -5.10 9.03
N PHE A 63 11.03 -5.57 9.22
CA PHE A 63 9.85 -4.71 9.15
C PHE A 63 9.86 -3.61 10.22
N ILE A 64 9.32 -2.45 9.86
CA ILE A 64 9.10 -1.34 10.78
C ILE A 64 8.03 -1.76 11.80
N ASN A 65 8.38 -1.65 13.09
CA ASN A 65 7.50 -2.01 14.21
C ASN A 65 7.38 -0.88 15.26
N ARG A 66 7.97 0.29 14.99
CA ARG A 66 7.90 1.49 15.84
C ARG A 66 7.45 2.67 15.01
N THR A 67 6.55 3.48 15.54
CA THR A 67 6.08 4.71 14.88
C THR A 67 7.22 5.66 14.55
N THR A 68 8.26 5.74 15.39
CA THR A 68 9.46 6.54 15.12
C THR A 68 10.17 6.12 13.85
N ASP A 69 10.26 4.81 13.59
CA ASP A 69 10.90 4.26 12.40
C ASP A 69 10.02 4.48 11.16
N LEU A 70 8.68 4.45 11.31
CA LEU A 70 7.75 4.79 10.24
C LEU A 70 7.88 6.25 9.81
N VAL A 71 7.96 7.19 10.76
CA VAL A 71 8.16 8.61 10.46
C VAL A 71 9.47 8.82 9.72
N ALA A 72 10.57 8.25 10.24
CA ALA A 72 11.88 8.34 9.60
C ALA A 72 11.89 7.73 8.19
N TYR A 73 11.28 6.55 8.01
CA TYR A 73 11.15 5.90 6.71
C TYR A 73 10.34 6.76 5.73
N ALA A 74 9.21 7.28 6.19
CA ALA A 74 8.35 8.12 5.36
C ALA A 74 9.11 9.37 4.90
N GLU A 75 9.85 10.02 5.81
CA GLU A 75 10.72 11.17 5.50
C GLU A 75 11.80 10.82 4.47
N GLU A 76 12.57 9.75 4.71
CA GLU A 76 13.69 9.30 3.86
C GLU A 76 13.24 8.91 2.45
N VAL A 77 12.12 8.19 2.33
CA VAL A 77 11.59 7.69 1.05
C VAL A 77 10.76 8.76 0.32
N GLY A 78 10.43 9.87 0.98
CA GLY A 78 9.63 10.92 0.36
C GLY A 78 8.15 10.57 0.23
N LEU A 79 7.58 9.77 1.14
CA LEU A 79 6.14 9.43 1.11
C LEU A 79 5.27 10.69 1.28
N ASP A 80 4.13 10.74 0.60
CA ASP A 80 3.13 11.81 0.72
C ASP A 80 2.38 11.75 2.07
N GLY A 81 2.22 10.55 2.63
CA GLY A 81 1.47 10.32 3.85
C GLY A 81 1.50 8.86 4.32
N PHE A 82 1.05 8.61 5.55
CA PHE A 82 0.85 7.28 6.11
C PHE A 82 -0.33 7.27 7.09
N VAL A 83 -0.81 6.08 7.45
CA VAL A 83 -1.96 5.90 8.35
C VAL A 83 -1.56 5.03 9.53
N ILE A 84 -1.91 5.45 10.76
CA ILE A 84 -1.70 4.68 11.99
C ILE A 84 -3.01 4.67 12.76
N ASP A 85 -3.52 3.49 13.09
CA ASP A 85 -4.74 3.31 13.90
C ASP A 85 -5.98 4.08 13.42
N GLY A 86 -6.06 4.35 12.12
CA GLY A 86 -7.15 5.10 11.50
C GLY A 86 -6.89 6.60 11.36
N GLU A 87 -5.80 7.10 11.94
CA GLU A 87 -5.37 8.49 11.82
C GLU A 87 -4.45 8.66 10.61
N ILE A 88 -4.74 9.66 9.78
CA ILE A 88 -3.98 9.96 8.57
C ILE A 88 -2.94 11.03 8.91
N TYR A 89 -1.71 10.84 8.43
CA TYR A 89 -0.63 11.80 8.55
C TYR A 89 -0.16 12.17 7.14
N VAL A 90 -0.15 13.46 6.81
CA VAL A 90 0.23 13.96 5.48
C VAL A 90 1.47 14.84 5.62
N ARG A 91 2.35 14.78 4.62
CA ARG A 91 3.54 15.61 4.56
C ARG A 91 3.17 17.06 4.28
N ASP A 92 3.55 17.95 5.18
CA ASP A 92 3.67 19.39 4.94
C ASP A 92 5.14 19.74 4.61
N ALA A 93 5.43 20.97 4.19
CA ALA A 93 6.75 21.44 3.72
C ALA A 93 7.93 21.09 4.63
N HIS A 94 7.69 20.83 5.92
CA HIS A 94 8.74 20.54 6.89
C HIS A 94 8.52 19.26 7.73
N ARG A 95 7.28 18.76 7.90
CA ARG A 95 6.96 17.63 8.80
C ARG A 95 5.64 16.94 8.43
N PHE A 96 5.46 15.70 8.87
CA PHE A 96 4.14 15.03 8.86
C PHE A 96 3.23 15.62 9.94
N GLN A 97 2.01 15.99 9.56
CA GLN A 97 0.96 16.45 10.47
C GLN A 97 -0.27 15.55 10.36
N GLN A 98 -0.98 15.37 11.47
CA GLN A 98 -2.25 14.65 11.47
C GLN A 98 -3.28 15.43 10.62
N PHE A 99 -3.83 14.75 9.62
CA PHE A 99 -4.89 15.27 8.79
C PHE A 99 -6.18 15.30 9.61
N ARG A 100 -6.74 16.51 9.80
CA ARG A 100 -8.00 16.73 10.51
C ARG A 100 -9.14 16.91 9.54
#